data_AF-A0A392QST3-F1
#
_entry.id   AF-A0A392QST3-F1
#
_cell.length_a   1.000
_cell.length_b   1.000
_cell.length_c   1.000
_cell.angle_alpha   90.00
_cell.angle_beta   90.00
_cell.angle_gamma   90.00
#
_symmetry.space_group_name_H-M   'P 1'
#
loop_
_entity.id
_entity.type
_entity.pdbx_description
1 polymer ?
#
loop_
_entity_poly.entity_id
_entity_poly.type
_entity_poly.pdbx_seq_one_letter_code
_entity_poly.pdbx_strand_id
1 'polypeptide(L)'
;GSASVMLCNDSTKQSSSSSELQDAEIIYSKDNVAIHPTQFAISGRLKLIKQGPALFMTWIPYKGHNADNGLSDKGSLHLEL
;
A
#
# COMPACT_ATOMS: atom_id res chain seq x y z
N GLY A 1 15.73 7.50 36.93
CA GLY A 1 15.86 6.30 36.10
C GLY A 1 16.34 6.72 34.74
N SER A 2 17.52 6.28 34.33
CA SER A 2 18.07 6.58 33.01
C SER A 2 18.62 5.29 32.42
N ALA A 3 18.06 4.85 31.30
CA ALA A 3 18.58 3.73 30.53
C ALA A 3 19.08 4.28 29.19
N SER A 4 20.38 4.05 28.92
CA SER A 4 21.01 4.28 27.62
C SER A 4 20.98 2.97 26.83
N VAL A 5 20.53 3.01 25.58
CA VAL A 5 20.54 1.84 24.69
C VAL A 5 21.76 1.95 23.76
N MET A 6 22.69 1.01 23.91
CA MET A 6 23.82 0.86 22.99
C MET A 6 23.34 0.12 21.75
N LEU A 7 23.47 0.73 20.57
CA LEU A 7 23.25 0.06 19.30
C LEU A 7 24.56 -0.62 18.88
N CYS A 8 24.61 -1.94 19.06
CA CYS A 8 25.68 -2.77 18.51
C CYS A 8 25.50 -2.88 17.00
N ASN A 9 26.45 -2.33 16.27
CA ASN A 9 26.67 -2.53 14.85
C ASN A 9 27.04 -4.00 14.60
N ASP A 10 26.19 -4.76 13.90
CA ASP A 10 26.60 -6.01 13.26
C ASP A 10 26.58 -5.84 11.73
N SER A 11 27.75 -6.12 11.17
CA SER A 11 28.10 -5.98 9.77
C SER A 11 27.69 -7.22 8.99
N THR A 12 26.54 -7.17 8.33
CA THR A 12 26.27 -8.01 7.16
C THR A 12 26.45 -7.17 5.91
N LYS A 13 27.70 -7.00 5.48
CA LYS A 13 27.99 -6.82 4.06
C LYS A 13 27.52 -8.08 3.33
N GLN A 14 26.33 -8.02 2.76
CA GLN A 14 26.05 -8.73 1.52
C GLN A 14 25.46 -7.71 0.55
N SER A 15 26.33 -7.23 -0.32
CA SER A 15 25.94 -6.58 -1.55
C SER A 15 25.03 -7.55 -2.33
N SER A 16 23.72 -7.42 -2.17
CA SER A 16 22.78 -7.95 -3.15
C SER A 16 22.97 -7.07 -4.38
N SER A 17 23.67 -7.61 -5.36
CA SER A 17 24.17 -6.92 -6.55
C SER A 17 23.12 -5.99 -7.16
N SER A 18 23.43 -4.69 -7.18
CA SER A 18 22.65 -3.63 -7.83
C SER A 18 22.63 -3.75 -9.36
N SER A 19 23.26 -4.76 -9.95
CA SER A 19 23.36 -4.96 -11.40
C SER A 19 22.08 -5.51 -12.04
N GLU A 20 21.26 -6.26 -11.30
CA GLU A 20 20.04 -6.90 -11.85
C GLU A 20 18.82 -5.94 -11.87
N LEU A 21 18.84 -4.90 -11.04
CA LEU A 21 17.80 -3.86 -10.98
C LEU A 21 18.02 -2.71 -11.96
N GLN A 22 19.17 -2.68 -12.65
CA GLN A 22 19.54 -1.58 -13.55
C GLN A 22 18.66 -1.50 -14.82
N ASP A 23 17.90 -2.54 -15.13
CA ASP A 23 17.01 -2.62 -16.30
C ASP A 23 15.52 -2.65 -15.95
N ALA A 24 15.15 -2.31 -14.71
CA ALA A 24 13.75 -2.24 -14.29
C ALA A 24 13.20 -0.81 -14.44
N GLU A 25 12.31 -0.61 -15.42
CA GLU A 25 11.70 0.69 -15.73
C GLU A 25 10.23 0.73 -15.32
N ILE A 26 9.80 1.78 -14.59
CA ILE A 26 8.37 2.03 -14.36
C ILE A 26 7.80 2.71 -15.61
N ILE A 27 7.09 1.93 -16.42
CA ILE A 27 6.48 2.42 -17.68
C ILE A 27 5.05 2.95 -17.49
N TYR A 28 4.44 2.69 -16.34
CA TYR A 28 3.13 3.23 -15.96
C TYR A 28 3.00 3.36 -14.45
N SER A 29 2.39 4.46 -14.00
CA SER A 29 1.99 4.67 -12.61
C SER A 29 0.65 5.40 -12.57
N LYS A 30 -0.27 4.89 -11.76
CA LYS A 30 -1.54 5.56 -11.48
C LYS A 30 -1.88 5.43 -10.00
N ASP A 31 -2.15 6.58 -9.39
CA ASP A 31 -2.66 6.67 -8.04
C ASP A 31 -4.20 6.51 -8.02
N ASN A 32 -4.74 6.19 -6.84
CA ASN A 32 -6.19 6.03 -6.58
C ASN A 32 -6.88 4.99 -7.49
N VAL A 33 -6.19 3.90 -7.82
CA VAL A 33 -6.80 2.76 -8.53
C VAL A 33 -7.60 1.93 -7.53
N ALA A 34 -8.91 1.87 -7.73
CA ALA A 34 -9.83 1.09 -6.91
C ALA A 34 -9.90 -0.37 -7.37
N ILE A 35 -9.86 -1.30 -6.42
CA ILE A 35 -10.18 -2.71 -6.60
C ILE A 35 -11.37 -3.02 -5.69
N HIS A 36 -12.33 -3.80 -6.18
CA HIS A 36 -13.54 -4.18 -5.46
C HIS A 36 -13.59 -5.70 -5.23
N PRO A 37 -12.88 -6.25 -4.22
CA PRO A 37 -13.00 -7.67 -3.87
C PRO A 37 -14.34 -7.99 -3.18
N THR A 38 -14.99 -6.97 -2.60
CA THR A 38 -16.29 -7.04 -1.93
C THR A 38 -17.15 -5.84 -2.35
N GLN A 39 -18.28 -5.60 -1.67
CA GLN A 39 -19.08 -4.38 -1.83
C GLN A 39 -18.32 -3.08 -1.50
N PHE A 40 -17.20 -3.18 -0.76
CA PHE A 40 -16.32 -2.05 -0.47
C PHE A 40 -15.12 -2.02 -1.41
N ALA A 41 -14.77 -0.83 -1.88
CA ALA A 41 -13.59 -0.59 -2.69
C ALA A 41 -12.36 -0.34 -1.81
N ILE A 42 -11.21 -0.86 -2.22
CA ILE A 42 -9.93 -0.47 -1.66
C ILE A 42 -9.16 0.27 -2.76
N SER A 43 -8.65 1.45 -2.42
CA SER A 43 -7.83 2.25 -3.34
C SER A 43 -6.35 2.03 -3.06
N GLY A 44 -5.55 2.05 -4.12
CA GLY A 44 -4.10 1.91 -4.04
C GLY A 44 -3.38 2.53 -5.22
N ARG A 45 -2.06 2.36 -5.23
CA ARG A 45 -1.20 2.74 -6.35
C ARG A 45 -0.92 1.52 -7.20
N LEU A 46 -1.21 1.63 -8.50
CA LEU A 46 -0.81 0.65 -9.50
C LEU A 46 0.48 1.11 -10.18
N LYS A 47 1.46 0.22 -10.31
CA LYS A 47 2.64 0.43 -11.17
C LYS A 47 2.84 -0.76 -12.09
N LEU A 48 3.26 -0.46 -13.32
CA LEU A 48 3.73 -1.43 -14.30
C LEU A 48 5.24 -1.26 -14.47
N ILE A 49 5.98 -2.33 -14.27
CA ILE A 49 7.44 -2.35 -14.28
C ILE A 49 7.89 -3.30 -15.38
N LYS A 50 8.65 -2.81 -16.35
CA LYS A 50 9.29 -3.61 -17.38
C LYS A 50 10.69 -3.99 -16.91
N GLN A 51 11.06 -5.27 -17.05
CA GLN A 51 12.43 -5.75 -16.80
C GLN A 51 12.79 -6.76 -17.90
N GLY A 52 13.69 -6.38 -18.81
CA GLY A 52 13.93 -7.13 -20.04
C GLY A 52 12.63 -7.36 -20.85
N PRO A 53 12.32 -8.62 -21.26
CA PRO A 53 11.06 -8.96 -21.93
C PRO A 53 9.89 -9.19 -20.98
N ALA A 54 10.12 -9.17 -19.66
CA ALA A 54 9.09 -9.43 -18.66
C ALA A 54 8.39 -8.14 -18.21
N LEU A 55 7.14 -8.30 -17.79
CA LEU A 55 6.28 -7.22 -17.30
C LEU A 55 5.71 -7.60 -15.94
N PHE A 56 5.97 -6.77 -14.95
CA PHE A 56 5.51 -6.96 -13.57
C PHE A 56 4.50 -5.87 -13.22
N MET A 57 3.46 -6.24 -12.49
CA MET A 57 2.46 -5.31 -11.97
C MET A 57 2.48 -5.35 -10.45
N THR A 58 2.52 -4.17 -9.83
CA THR A 58 2.34 -4.03 -8.39
C THR A 58 1.12 -3.17 -8.11
N TRP A 59 0.28 -3.61 -7.17
CA TRP A 59 -0.78 -2.80 -6.61
C TRP A 59 -0.61 -2.78 -5.09
N ILE A 60 -0.34 -1.60 -4.54
CA ILE A 60 -0.14 -1.42 -3.10
C ILE A 60 -1.33 -0.64 -2.56
N PRO A 61 -2.14 -1.21 -1.65
CA PRO A 61 -3.24 -0.47 -1.05
C PRO A 61 -2.68 0.72 -0.28
N TYR A 62 -3.38 1.85 -0.33
CA TYR A 62 -3.09 2.90 0.63
C TYR A 62 -3.50 2.41 2.02
N LYS A 63 -2.83 2.91 3.06
CA LYS A 63 -3.31 2.69 4.43
C LYS A 63 -4.77 3.07 4.45
N GLY A 64 -5.61 2.15 4.93
CA GLY A 64 -7.03 2.42 5.03
C GLY A 64 -7.21 3.72 5.81
N HIS A 65 -7.93 4.67 5.21
CA HIS A 65 -9.01 5.22 5.98
C HIS A 65 -9.82 3.97 6.34
N ASN A 66 -9.58 3.41 7.53
CA ASN A 66 -10.52 2.46 8.08
C ASN A 66 -11.90 3.05 7.82
N ALA A 67 -12.84 2.17 7.52
CA ALA A 67 -14.23 2.48 7.68
C ALA A 67 -14.44 3.24 9.00
N ASP A 68 -14.36 4.57 8.97
CA ASP A 68 -15.40 5.40 9.54
C ASP A 68 -16.59 5.11 8.63
N ASN A 69 -17.13 3.91 8.85
CA ASN A 69 -18.52 3.65 8.67
C ASN A 69 -19.17 4.68 9.61
N GLY A 70 -19.33 5.90 9.11
CA GLY A 70 -20.59 6.62 9.19
C GLY A 70 -21.67 5.74 8.54
N LEU A 71 -21.87 4.54 9.09
CA LEU A 71 -23.14 3.89 9.15
C LEU A 71 -23.98 4.82 10.03
N SER A 72 -24.40 5.94 9.47
CA SER A 72 -25.64 6.60 9.84
C SER A 72 -26.75 5.64 9.40
N ASP A 73 -26.85 4.50 10.06
CA ASP A 73 -28.04 3.69 10.02
C ASP A 73 -28.44 3.36 11.45
N LYS A 74 -29.22 4.29 12.03
CA LYS A 74 -30.33 3.86 12.86
C LYS A 74 -31.45 4.89 12.78
N GLY A 75 -32.56 4.42 12.26
CA GLY A 75 -33.73 5.21 11.91
C GLY A 75 -34.25 6.12 13.02
N SER A 76 -34.78 7.25 12.58
CA SER A 76 -35.89 7.92 13.23
C SER A 76 -36.86 8.40 12.16
N LEU A 77 -37.43 7.42 11.44
CA LEU A 77 -38.83 7.53 11.06
C LEU A 77 -39.62 7.39 12.38
N HIS A 78 -39.82 8.49 13.09
CA HIS A 78 -40.85 8.60 14.11
C HIS A 78 -41.84 9.66 13.61
N LEU A 79 -42.94 9.15 13.04
CA LEU A 79 -44.22 9.86 12.94
C LEU A 79 -44.77 10.12 14.36
N GLU A 80 -45.70 11.08 14.49
CA GLU A 80 -46.35 11.66 15.69
C GLU A 80 -45.64 12.90 16.25
N LEU A 81 -46.27 14.08 16.37
CA LEU A 81 -47.65 14.57 16.15
C LEU A 81 -47.58 16.02 15.62
#